data_AF-A0ABD1HVI8-F1
#
_entry.id   AF-A0ABD1HVI8-F1
#
_cell.length_a   1.000
_cell.length_b   1.000
_cell.length_c   1.000
_cell.angle_alpha   90.00
_cell.angle_beta   90.00
_cell.angle_gamma   90.00
#
_symmetry.space_group_name_H-M   'P 1'
#
loop_
_entity.id
_entity.type
_entity.pdbx_description
1 polymer ?
#
loop_
_entity_poly.entity_id
_entity_poly.type
_entity_poly.pdbx_seq_one_letter_code
_entity_poly.pdbx_strand_id
1 'polypeptide(L)'
;MRNNDRSNSAPEIPQIIDEQHQDDSGLDGAAAPIKLLLKLIQDHKDAGGKGQNDSRRMLRVATMVTILDTVRTRIQKCQSFGNKTTQATLRRCNTGLSQPPKDKKCRVEAVADEKEKLRRELSACTAARKRLELMCSSLGKEKEIMAAELSRKAHELSEMEDLMHSLKAQNEKLVRKVQESVGGESQGREFQEQNKFLREMLVRSLDGYQSMKERLSEARGKNMVLCGTIDEMRAKIEPSLGNVRRLKERTVDVDEDIESLENVFEHFQTMVEKHDMMQGGFSSVQVAQEEDEEGTS
;
A
#
# COMPACT_ATOMS: atom_id res chain seq x y z
N MET A 1 -60.13 -15.44 -8.42
CA MET A 1 -60.43 -16.71 -7.73
C MET A 1 -59.95 -16.59 -6.30
N ARG A 2 -60.88 -16.71 -5.33
CA ARG A 2 -60.79 -17.00 -3.87
C ARG A 2 -59.65 -16.34 -3.09
N ASN A 3 -59.90 -15.27 -2.32
CA ASN A 3 -60.56 -15.18 -1.00
C ASN A 3 -60.01 -16.13 0.08
N ASN A 4 -59.34 -15.59 1.09
CA ASN A 4 -59.92 -15.50 2.44
C ASN A 4 -59.15 -14.54 3.36
N ASP A 5 -59.89 -13.55 3.86
CA ASP A 5 -59.62 -12.71 5.01
C ASP A 5 -59.80 -13.46 6.34
N ARG A 6 -59.12 -12.97 7.40
CA ARG A 6 -59.52 -12.90 8.83
C ARG A 6 -58.29 -12.36 9.59
N SER A 7 -58.17 -11.09 9.97
CA SER A 7 -58.93 -10.29 10.94
C SER A 7 -58.98 -10.87 12.36
N ASN A 8 -58.68 -9.98 13.31
CA ASN A 8 -58.82 -10.02 14.78
C ASN A 8 -57.53 -10.38 15.53
N SER A 9 -57.08 -9.69 16.57
CA SER A 9 -57.47 -8.45 17.26
C SER A 9 -56.30 -8.10 18.19
N ALA A 10 -56.08 -6.81 18.43
CA ALA A 10 -55.25 -6.36 19.55
C ALA A 10 -55.89 -6.75 20.90
N PRO A 11 -55.06 -6.91 21.93
CA PRO A 11 -55.36 -6.31 23.21
C PRO A 11 -54.23 -5.36 23.65
N GLU A 12 -54.63 -4.16 24.03
CA GLU A 12 -53.87 -3.28 24.91
C GLU A 12 -53.85 -3.82 26.36
N ILE A 13 -53.14 -3.05 27.20
CA ILE A 13 -53.03 -2.99 28.67
C ILE A 13 -51.96 -3.91 29.34
N PRO A 14 -51.35 -3.49 30.47
CA PRO A 14 -50.12 -2.69 30.49
C PRO A 14 -49.06 -3.20 31.51
N GLN A 15 -47.91 -2.51 31.51
CA GLN A 15 -47.06 -2.22 32.68
C GLN A 15 -46.13 -3.30 33.28
N ILE A 16 -44.85 -2.90 33.28
CA ILE A 16 -43.84 -3.03 34.36
C ILE A 16 -43.26 -4.45 34.52
N ILE A 17 -41.97 -4.61 34.18
CA ILE A 17 -40.86 -4.86 35.13
C ILE A 17 -39.56 -5.02 34.32
N ASP A 18 -38.56 -4.25 34.77
CA ASP A 18 -37.13 -4.31 34.53
C ASP A 18 -36.58 -4.06 33.12
N GLU A 19 -36.25 -2.79 32.92
CA GLU A 19 -34.92 -2.39 32.44
C GLU A 19 -33.84 -3.16 33.21
N GLN A 20 -33.57 -4.41 32.83
CA GLN A 20 -32.23 -4.94 32.94
C GLN A 20 -31.40 -4.24 31.87
N HIS A 21 -30.88 -3.07 32.22
CA HIS A 21 -29.52 -2.71 31.83
C HIS A 21 -28.59 -3.83 32.31
N GLN A 22 -28.57 -4.94 31.56
CA GLN A 22 -27.38 -5.76 31.48
C GLN A 22 -26.31 -4.85 30.89
N ASP A 23 -25.20 -4.72 31.61
CA ASP A 23 -23.98 -4.04 31.20
C ASP A 23 -23.47 -4.60 29.85
N ASP A 24 -24.08 -4.17 28.74
CA ASP A 24 -23.63 -4.46 27.38
C ASP A 24 -22.32 -3.72 27.04
N SER A 25 -21.84 -2.88 27.95
CA SER A 25 -20.56 -2.17 27.87
C SER A 25 -19.35 -3.12 27.76
N GLY A 26 -19.49 -4.39 28.16
CA GLY A 26 -18.43 -5.39 28.01
C GLY A 26 -18.27 -5.91 26.57
N LEU A 27 -19.35 -5.99 25.79
CA LEU A 27 -19.37 -6.57 24.45
C LEU A 27 -19.31 -5.53 23.32
N ASP A 28 -19.45 -4.24 23.64
CA ASP A 28 -19.32 -3.12 22.67
C ASP A 28 -17.99 -3.20 21.87
N GLY A 29 -16.92 -3.68 22.51
CA GLY A 29 -15.65 -3.93 21.86
C GLY A 29 -15.63 -5.10 20.86
N ALA A 30 -16.57 -6.05 20.91
CA ALA A 30 -16.60 -7.21 20.01
C ALA A 30 -17.41 -6.96 18.72
N ALA A 31 -18.30 -5.95 18.72
CA ALA A 31 -19.20 -5.66 17.60
C ALA A 31 -18.46 -5.30 16.30
N ALA A 32 -17.44 -4.44 16.34
CA ALA A 32 -16.69 -4.06 15.15
C ALA A 32 -15.91 -5.24 14.52
N PRO A 33 -15.15 -6.05 15.30
CA PRO A 33 -14.56 -7.29 14.79
C PRO A 33 -15.57 -8.25 14.17
N ILE A 34 -16.74 -8.46 14.79
CA ILE A 34 -17.78 -9.35 14.25
C ILE A 34 -18.34 -8.82 12.92
N LYS A 35 -18.61 -7.52 12.82
CA LYS A 35 -19.04 -6.90 11.55
C LYS A 35 -18.01 -7.08 10.45
N LEU A 36 -16.72 -6.93 10.76
CA LEU A 36 -15.65 -7.14 9.81
C LEU A 36 -15.57 -8.61 9.35
N LEU A 37 -15.71 -9.56 10.28
CA LEU A 37 -15.74 -10.99 9.98
C LEU A 37 -16.87 -11.35 9.01
N LEU A 38 -18.08 -10.85 9.28
CA LEU A 38 -19.25 -11.08 8.43
C LEU A 38 -19.03 -10.52 7.02
N LYS A 39 -18.45 -9.31 6.90
CA LYS A 39 -18.08 -8.73 5.62
C LYS A 39 -17.03 -9.59 4.88
N LEU A 40 -16.00 -10.07 5.60
CA LEU A 40 -14.97 -10.92 4.99
C LEU A 40 -15.54 -12.26 4.51
N ILE A 41 -16.49 -12.84 5.24
CA ILE A 41 -17.19 -14.08 4.85
C ILE A 41 -17.99 -13.86 3.57
N GLN A 42 -18.68 -12.72 3.48
CA GLN A 42 -19.42 -12.34 2.28
C GLN A 42 -18.48 -12.14 1.08
N ASP A 43 -17.39 -11.38 1.25
CA ASP A 43 -16.37 -11.18 0.21
C ASP A 43 -15.72 -12.51 -0.23
N HIS A 44 -15.51 -13.44 0.71
CA HIS A 44 -14.96 -14.75 0.40
C HIS A 44 -15.94 -15.62 -0.38
N LYS A 45 -17.23 -15.58 -0.04
CA LYS A 45 -18.31 -16.28 -0.74
C LYS A 45 -18.46 -15.79 -2.17
N ASP A 46 -18.46 -14.47 -2.36
CA ASP A 46 -18.64 -13.85 -3.68
C ASP A 46 -17.42 -14.09 -4.59
N ALA A 47 -16.22 -14.12 -4.03
CA ALA A 47 -15.00 -14.50 -4.75
C ALA A 47 -14.95 -15.99 -5.11
N GLY A 48 -15.56 -16.86 -4.31
CA GLY A 48 -15.59 -18.32 -4.52
C GLY A 48 -16.53 -18.80 -5.62
N GLY A 49 -17.44 -17.95 -6.10
CA GLY A 49 -18.40 -18.30 -7.17
C GLY A 49 -17.81 -18.31 -8.58
N LYS A 50 -16.59 -17.77 -8.76
CA LYS A 50 -15.86 -17.80 -10.04
C LYS A 50 -14.73 -18.81 -9.88
N GLY A 51 -14.76 -19.91 -10.65
CA GLY A 51 -13.85 -21.07 -10.54
C GLY A 51 -12.35 -20.83 -10.79
N GLN A 52 -11.84 -19.64 -10.50
CA GLN A 52 -10.41 -19.34 -10.45
C GLN A 52 -9.89 -19.54 -9.03
N ASN A 53 -8.74 -20.20 -8.92
CA ASN A 53 -7.94 -20.24 -7.70
C ASN A 53 -7.54 -18.82 -7.31
N ASP A 54 -8.35 -18.19 -6.45
CA ASP A 54 -8.08 -16.87 -5.93
C ASP A 54 -6.84 -16.92 -5.01
N SER A 55 -5.75 -16.31 -5.47
CA SER A 55 -4.49 -16.20 -4.72
C SER A 55 -4.67 -15.48 -3.37
N ARG A 56 -5.74 -14.69 -3.20
CA ARG A 56 -6.08 -13.99 -1.95
C ARG A 56 -7.01 -14.80 -1.04
N ARG A 57 -7.44 -16.00 -1.44
CA ARG A 57 -8.27 -16.88 -0.60
C ARG A 57 -7.61 -17.17 0.75
N MET A 58 -6.34 -17.56 0.72
CA MET A 58 -5.57 -17.85 1.93
C MET A 58 -5.44 -16.62 2.83
N LEU A 59 -5.22 -15.44 2.24
CA LEU A 59 -5.14 -14.18 2.98
C LEU A 59 -6.46 -13.83 3.68
N ARG A 60 -7.60 -13.99 2.99
CA ARG A 60 -8.92 -13.77 3.60
C ARG A 60 -9.20 -14.76 4.74
N VAL A 61 -8.91 -16.05 4.54
CA VAL A 61 -9.07 -17.06 5.59
C VAL A 61 -8.18 -16.77 6.80
N ALA A 62 -6.90 -16.40 6.60
CA ALA A 62 -6.00 -16.01 7.68
C ALA A 62 -6.52 -14.79 8.46
N THR A 63 -7.08 -13.81 7.74
CA THR A 63 -7.69 -12.62 8.35
C THR A 63 -8.94 -12.98 9.16
N MET A 64 -9.80 -13.89 8.68
CA MET A 64 -10.96 -14.39 9.44
C MET A 64 -10.54 -15.04 10.75
N VAL A 65 -9.52 -15.90 10.73
CA VAL A 65 -9.01 -16.58 11.92
C VAL A 65 -8.50 -15.56 12.95
N THR A 66 -7.73 -14.56 12.50
CA THR A 66 -7.21 -13.49 13.38
C THR A 66 -8.34 -12.68 14.05
N ILE A 67 -9.41 -12.41 13.31
CA ILE A 67 -10.58 -11.71 13.85
C ILE A 67 -11.31 -12.58 14.88
N LEU A 68 -11.47 -13.88 14.62
CA LEU A 68 -12.05 -14.84 15.57
C LEU A 68 -11.24 -14.92 16.88
N ASP A 69 -9.92 -14.94 16.81
CA ASP A 69 -9.05 -14.93 18.00
C ASP A 69 -9.17 -13.63 18.79
N THR A 70 -9.32 -12.50 18.10
CA THR A 70 -9.56 -11.20 18.73
C THR A 70 -10.90 -11.18 19.47
N VAL A 71 -11.97 -11.69 18.85
CA VAL A 71 -13.30 -11.81 19.47
C VAL A 71 -13.24 -12.75 20.66
N ARG A 72 -12.62 -13.93 20.51
CA ARG A 72 -12.46 -14.92 21.58
C ARG A 72 -11.74 -14.32 22.80
N THR A 73 -10.65 -13.60 22.56
CA THR A 73 -9.86 -12.96 23.62
C THR A 73 -10.67 -11.88 24.34
N ARG A 74 -11.47 -11.09 23.62
CA ARG A 74 -12.36 -10.09 24.23
C ARG A 74 -13.45 -10.76 25.07
N ILE A 75 -14.12 -11.78 24.54
CA ILE A 75 -15.14 -12.55 25.29
C ILE A 75 -14.54 -13.18 26.55
N GLN A 76 -13.35 -13.79 26.45
CA GLN A 76 -12.67 -14.40 27.60
C GLN A 76 -12.30 -13.36 28.65
N LYS A 77 -11.85 -12.17 28.25
CA LYS A 77 -11.60 -11.05 29.17
C LYS A 77 -12.88 -10.66 29.89
N CYS A 78 -13.99 -10.47 29.17
CA CYS A 78 -15.29 -10.12 29.77
C CYS A 78 -15.81 -11.20 30.74
N GLN A 79 -15.61 -12.48 30.43
CA GLN A 79 -15.99 -13.59 31.32
C GLN A 79 -15.07 -13.72 32.55
N SER A 80 -13.80 -13.29 32.44
CA SER A 80 -12.84 -13.35 33.55
C SER A 80 -13.13 -12.35 34.67
N PHE A 81 -13.88 -11.28 34.39
CA PHE A 81 -14.33 -10.30 35.39
C PHE A 81 -15.56 -10.77 36.21
N GLY A 82 -16.26 -11.82 35.78
CA GLY A 82 -17.51 -12.27 36.43
C GLY A 82 -17.37 -13.29 37.57
N ASN A 83 -16.20 -13.91 37.76
CA ASN A 83 -16.09 -15.12 38.59
C ASN A 83 -15.19 -15.02 39.83
N LYS A 84 -14.79 -13.83 40.29
CA LYS A 84 -14.10 -13.68 41.58
C LYS A 84 -14.51 -12.39 42.31
N THR A 85 -15.18 -12.59 43.45
CA THR A 85 -15.19 -11.70 44.65
C THR A 85 -16.41 -10.79 44.88
N THR A 86 -17.59 -11.38 45.08
CA THR A 86 -18.65 -10.83 45.96
C THR A 86 -18.55 -11.35 47.40
N GLN A 87 -17.36 -11.78 47.84
CA GLN A 87 -17.16 -12.31 49.18
C GLN A 87 -15.83 -11.86 49.80
N ALA A 88 -15.50 -10.57 49.74
CA ALA A 88 -14.44 -10.00 50.58
C ALA A 88 -14.48 -8.46 50.63
N THR A 89 -15.65 -7.87 50.86
CA THR A 89 -15.67 -6.51 51.45
C THR A 89 -15.17 -6.66 52.88
N LEU A 90 -13.87 -6.46 53.03
CA LEU A 90 -13.12 -6.38 54.27
C LEU A 90 -13.92 -5.59 55.30
N ARG A 91 -14.56 -6.33 56.23
CA ARG A 91 -15.01 -5.79 57.50
C ARG A 91 -13.78 -5.23 58.21
N ARG A 92 -13.65 -3.91 58.08
CA ARG A 92 -12.71 -3.06 58.80
C ARG A 92 -13.15 -3.04 60.27
N CYS A 93 -12.93 -4.14 60.98
CA CYS A 93 -13.05 -4.14 62.44
C CYS A 93 -11.82 -3.39 62.98
N ASN A 94 -11.96 -2.08 63.09
CA ASN A 94 -11.09 -1.26 63.91
C ASN A 94 -11.23 -1.75 65.35
N THR A 95 -10.21 -2.46 65.83
CA THR A 95 -10.00 -2.78 67.24
C THR A 95 -9.77 -1.47 67.98
N GLY A 96 -10.84 -0.92 68.57
CA GLY A 96 -10.77 0.23 69.46
C GLY A 96 -10.05 -0.14 70.75
N LEU A 97 -8.90 0.49 70.97
CA LEU A 97 -8.14 0.43 72.20
C LEU A 97 -8.88 1.11 73.36
N SER A 98 -8.72 0.53 74.55
CA SER A 98 -8.67 1.20 75.86
C SER A 98 -9.99 1.54 76.57
N GLN A 99 -10.27 0.79 77.65
CA GLN A 99 -10.80 1.37 78.89
C GLN A 99 -10.03 0.77 80.09
N PRO A 100 -9.62 1.59 81.08
CA PRO A 100 -9.05 1.08 82.32
C PRO A 100 -10.17 0.72 83.32
N PRO A 101 -10.00 -0.30 84.18
CA PRO A 101 -11.00 -0.65 85.17
C PRO A 101 -10.90 0.31 86.37
N LYS A 102 -12.05 0.87 86.78
CA LYS A 102 -12.17 1.65 88.02
C LYS A 102 -12.27 0.72 89.22
N ASP A 103 -11.48 1.04 90.24
CA ASP A 103 -11.45 0.40 91.55
C ASP A 103 -12.83 0.34 92.24
N LYS A 104 -13.14 -0.81 92.85
CA LYS A 104 -13.24 -0.96 94.33
C LYS A 104 -13.92 -2.29 94.71
N LYS A 105 -13.25 -3.01 95.63
CA LYS A 105 -13.82 -3.89 96.68
C LYS A 105 -14.14 -5.34 96.30
N CYS A 106 -13.21 -6.28 96.59
CA CYS A 106 -13.44 -7.45 97.48
C CYS A 106 -12.18 -8.34 97.53
N ARG A 107 -11.44 -8.36 98.66
CA ARG A 107 -10.11 -8.99 98.77
C ARG A 107 -10.13 -10.49 99.11
N VAL A 108 -11.23 -11.20 98.84
CA VAL A 108 -11.34 -12.65 99.12
C VAL A 108 -11.80 -13.46 97.89
N GLU A 109 -12.41 -12.83 96.88
CA GLU A 109 -12.74 -13.48 95.58
C GLU A 109 -11.71 -13.19 94.47
N ALA A 110 -10.84 -12.20 94.66
CA ALA A 110 -9.86 -11.75 93.65
C ALA A 110 -8.85 -12.83 93.22
N VAL A 111 -8.50 -13.77 94.12
CA VAL A 111 -7.52 -14.83 93.82
C VAL A 111 -8.12 -15.92 92.92
N ALA A 112 -9.44 -16.15 93.00
CA ALA A 112 -10.15 -17.09 92.12
C ALA A 112 -10.32 -16.50 90.71
N ASP A 113 -10.62 -15.20 90.61
CA ASP A 113 -10.77 -14.51 89.33
C ASP A 113 -9.42 -14.31 88.60
N GLU A 114 -8.32 -14.02 89.31
CA GLU A 114 -6.99 -13.96 88.71
C GLU A 114 -6.54 -15.30 88.12
N LYS A 115 -6.84 -16.41 88.80
CA LYS A 115 -6.54 -17.76 88.28
C LYS A 115 -7.31 -18.07 87.00
N GLU A 116 -8.59 -17.71 86.95
CA GLU A 116 -9.44 -17.87 85.77
C GLU A 116 -8.98 -16.97 84.62
N LYS A 117 -8.58 -15.72 84.94
CA LYS A 117 -8.00 -14.76 83.99
C LYS A 117 -6.69 -15.28 83.40
N LEU A 118 -5.76 -15.76 84.22
CA LEU A 118 -4.50 -16.34 83.76
C LEU A 118 -4.72 -17.58 82.88
N ARG A 119 -5.73 -18.41 83.19
CA ARG A 119 -6.13 -19.51 82.30
C ARG A 119 -6.66 -19.03 80.96
N ARG A 120 -7.51 -18.01 80.95
CA ARG A 120 -8.01 -17.38 79.71
C ARG A 120 -6.86 -16.80 78.89
N GLU A 121 -5.94 -16.07 79.52
CA GLU A 121 -4.75 -15.51 78.86
C GLU A 121 -3.82 -16.59 78.31
N LEU A 122 -3.55 -17.66 79.07
CA LEU A 122 -2.76 -18.79 78.59
C LEU A 122 -3.43 -19.48 77.38
N SER A 123 -4.75 -19.66 77.43
CA SER A 123 -5.52 -20.23 76.31
C SER A 123 -5.46 -19.33 75.07
N ALA A 124 -5.57 -18.01 75.25
CA ALA A 124 -5.46 -17.02 74.18
C ALA A 124 -4.05 -16.98 73.59
N CYS A 125 -3.02 -17.02 74.43
CA CYS A 125 -1.62 -17.10 74.02
C CYS A 125 -1.34 -18.39 73.22
N THR A 126 -1.87 -19.51 73.67
CA THR A 126 -1.74 -20.80 72.97
C THR A 126 -2.45 -20.77 71.61
N ALA A 127 -3.64 -20.17 71.54
CA ALA A 127 -4.37 -19.98 70.28
C ALA A 127 -3.62 -19.04 69.32
N ALA A 128 -3.04 -17.95 69.83
CA ALA A 128 -2.23 -17.03 69.05
C ALA A 128 -0.96 -17.73 68.50
N ARG A 129 -0.29 -18.55 69.32
CA ARG A 129 0.88 -19.33 68.88
C ARG A 129 0.52 -20.29 67.73
N LYS A 130 -0.57 -21.04 67.86
CA LYS A 130 -1.05 -21.95 66.80
C LYS A 130 -1.41 -21.22 65.51
N ARG A 131 -2.02 -20.04 65.60
CA ARG A 131 -2.32 -19.20 64.43
C ARG A 131 -1.04 -18.71 63.75
N LEU A 132 -0.04 -18.28 64.52
CA LEU A 132 1.25 -17.86 63.97
C LEU A 132 1.96 -19.03 63.27
N GLU A 133 1.94 -20.21 63.87
CA GLU A 133 2.50 -21.44 63.29
C GLU A 133 1.84 -21.80 61.96
N LEU A 134 0.50 -21.72 61.89
CA LEU A 134 -0.26 -21.89 60.64
C LEU A 134 0.13 -20.84 59.59
N MET A 135 0.27 -19.57 59.98
CA MET A 135 0.69 -18.51 59.05
C MET A 135 2.09 -18.76 58.50
N CYS A 136 3.06 -19.09 59.35
CA CYS A 136 4.43 -19.42 58.91
C CYS A 136 4.45 -20.63 57.96
N SER A 137 3.65 -21.67 58.23
CA SER A 137 3.52 -22.82 57.34
C SER A 137 2.90 -22.44 55.99
N SER A 138 1.83 -21.63 55.99
CA SER A 138 1.20 -21.16 54.76
C SER A 138 2.12 -20.27 53.92
N LEU A 139 2.88 -19.39 54.56
CA LEU A 139 3.85 -18.52 53.90
C LEU A 139 5.01 -19.31 53.28
N GLY A 140 5.44 -20.39 53.94
CA GLY A 140 6.43 -21.32 53.38
C GLY A 140 5.95 -21.97 52.08
N LYS A 141 4.69 -22.43 52.05
CA LYS A 141 4.07 -23.01 50.84
C LYS A 141 3.91 -21.97 49.73
N GLU A 142 3.49 -20.76 50.07
CA GLU A 142 3.36 -19.66 49.09
C GLU A 142 4.72 -19.28 48.49
N LYS A 143 5.78 -19.24 49.30
CA LYS A 143 7.16 -19.04 48.82
C LYS A 143 7.60 -20.14 47.84
N GLU A 144 7.27 -21.39 48.13
CA GLU A 144 7.59 -22.52 47.25
C GLU A 144 6.84 -22.44 45.92
N ILE A 145 5.54 -22.10 45.94
CA ILE A 145 4.73 -21.87 44.74
C ILE A 145 5.32 -20.73 43.91
N MET A 146 5.69 -19.62 44.54
CA MET A 146 6.28 -18.47 43.85
C MET A 146 7.64 -18.82 43.22
N ALA A 147 8.48 -19.60 43.91
CA ALA A 147 9.74 -20.07 43.36
C ALA A 147 9.53 -20.98 42.13
N ALA A 148 8.54 -21.87 42.19
CA ALA A 148 8.19 -22.72 41.05
C ALA A 148 7.65 -21.91 39.86
N GLU A 149 6.82 -20.90 40.11
CA GLU A 149 6.32 -19.98 39.08
C GLU A 149 7.45 -19.17 38.44
N LEU A 150 8.35 -18.62 39.25
CA LEU A 150 9.52 -17.87 38.77
C LEU A 150 10.43 -18.75 37.91
N SER A 151 10.71 -19.98 38.33
CA SER A 151 11.50 -20.93 37.54
C SER A 151 10.83 -21.25 36.21
N ARG A 152 9.50 -21.43 36.20
CA ARG A 152 8.75 -21.64 34.95
C ARG A 152 8.86 -20.43 34.02
N LYS A 153 8.68 -19.21 34.56
CA LYS A 153 8.80 -17.98 33.78
C LYS A 153 10.21 -17.73 33.25
N ALA A 154 11.23 -18.05 34.02
CA ALA A 154 12.62 -17.98 33.55
C ALA A 154 12.86 -18.93 32.37
N HIS A 155 12.29 -20.14 32.43
CA HIS A 155 12.38 -21.10 31.33
C HIS A 155 11.63 -20.62 30.08
N GLU A 156 10.38 -20.16 30.22
CA GLU A 156 9.59 -19.59 29.11
C GLU A 156 10.32 -18.41 28.42
N LEU A 157 10.99 -17.54 29.20
CA LEU A 157 11.78 -16.44 28.65
C LEU A 157 12.99 -16.95 27.84
N SER A 158 13.71 -17.95 28.36
CA SER A 158 14.84 -18.57 27.67
C SER A 158 14.43 -19.17 26.32
N GLU A 159 13.31 -19.90 26.27
CA GLU A 159 12.79 -20.47 25.02
C GLU A 159 12.43 -19.38 23.99
N MET A 160 11.87 -18.26 24.45
CA MET A 160 11.52 -17.14 23.59
C MET A 160 12.77 -16.41 23.07
N GLU A 161 13.84 -16.31 23.87
CA GLU A 161 15.13 -15.76 23.45
C GLU A 161 15.77 -16.61 22.34
N ASP A 162 15.74 -17.94 22.48
CA ASP A 162 16.23 -18.88 21.46
C ASP A 162 15.45 -18.77 20.14
N LEU A 163 14.13 -18.65 20.21
CA LEU A 163 13.28 -18.42 19.04
C LEU A 163 13.62 -17.08 18.38
N MET A 164 13.83 -16.03 19.17
CA MET A 164 14.20 -14.71 18.69
C MET A 164 15.58 -14.73 18.01
N HIS A 165 16.55 -15.46 18.56
CA HIS A 165 17.88 -15.64 17.97
C HIS A 165 17.78 -16.39 16.63
N SER A 166 16.98 -17.46 16.58
CA SER A 166 16.72 -18.22 15.36
C SER A 166 16.08 -17.36 14.27
N LEU A 167 15.09 -16.55 14.63
CA LEU A 167 14.43 -15.61 13.71
C LEU A 167 15.39 -14.52 13.21
N LYS A 168 16.22 -13.96 14.08
CA LYS A 168 17.26 -12.98 13.68
C LYS A 168 18.23 -13.60 12.66
N ALA A 169 18.72 -14.81 12.92
CA ALA A 169 19.61 -15.51 12.00
C ALA A 169 18.94 -15.80 10.63
N GLN A 170 17.66 -16.16 10.62
CA GLN A 170 16.89 -16.34 9.38
C GLN A 170 16.71 -15.02 8.62
N ASN A 171 16.37 -13.93 9.32
CA ASN A 171 16.23 -12.61 8.71
C ASN A 171 17.56 -12.14 8.10
N GLU A 172 18.68 -12.28 8.79
CA GLU A 172 20.01 -11.95 8.25
C GLU A 172 20.36 -12.76 7.00
N LYS A 173 19.98 -14.05 6.97
CA LYS A 173 20.16 -14.91 5.79
C LYS A 173 19.27 -14.45 4.63
N LEU A 174 18.02 -14.08 4.90
CA LEU A 174 17.10 -13.54 3.89
C LEU A 174 17.59 -12.20 3.34
N VAL A 175 18.05 -11.30 4.19
CA VAL A 175 18.64 -10.02 3.78
C VAL A 175 19.82 -10.24 2.85
N ARG A 176 20.74 -11.14 3.18
CA ARG A 176 21.86 -11.50 2.29
C ARG A 176 21.38 -12.03 0.94
N LYS A 177 20.40 -12.95 0.93
CA LYS A 177 19.82 -13.46 -0.32
C LYS A 177 19.15 -12.38 -1.16
N VAL A 178 18.45 -11.44 -0.53
CA VAL A 178 17.83 -10.30 -1.21
C VAL A 178 18.92 -9.41 -1.81
N GLN A 179 19.99 -9.12 -1.07
CA GLN A 179 21.13 -8.35 -1.59
C GLN A 179 21.82 -9.06 -2.76
N GLU A 180 21.99 -10.38 -2.69
CA GLU A 180 22.55 -11.19 -3.78
C GLU A 180 21.63 -11.17 -5.02
N SER A 181 20.31 -11.24 -4.83
CA SER A 181 19.32 -11.30 -5.92
C SER A 181 18.93 -9.96 -6.53
N VAL A 182 19.00 -8.86 -5.78
CA VAL A 182 18.85 -7.49 -6.29
C VAL A 182 20.13 -7.04 -7.02
N GLY A 183 21.12 -7.93 -7.11
CA GLY A 183 22.43 -7.66 -7.67
C GLY A 183 23.32 -7.12 -6.57
N GLY A 184 24.34 -7.89 -6.22
CA GLY A 184 25.51 -7.30 -5.56
C GLY A 184 25.91 -6.06 -6.35
N GLU A 185 26.36 -5.00 -5.67
CA GLU A 185 26.54 -3.66 -6.26
C GLU A 185 27.35 -3.65 -7.58
N SER A 186 28.10 -4.70 -7.87
CA SER A 186 28.79 -4.93 -9.14
C SER A 186 27.86 -5.33 -10.29
N GLN A 187 26.95 -6.28 -10.09
CA GLN A 187 26.08 -6.80 -11.17
C GLN A 187 24.93 -5.84 -11.50
N GLY A 188 24.40 -5.15 -10.49
CA GLY A 188 23.41 -4.09 -10.69
C GLY A 188 23.97 -2.92 -11.52
N ARG A 189 25.25 -2.56 -11.31
CA ARG A 189 25.94 -1.52 -12.09
C ARG A 189 26.18 -1.94 -13.53
N GLU A 190 26.65 -3.16 -13.78
CA GLU A 190 26.89 -3.65 -15.14
C GLU A 190 25.60 -3.70 -15.98
N PHE A 191 24.50 -4.22 -15.43
CA PHE A 191 23.19 -4.20 -16.10
C PHE A 191 22.64 -2.78 -16.31
N GLN A 192 22.95 -1.85 -15.40
CA GLN A 192 22.56 -0.44 -15.53
C GLN A 192 23.35 0.25 -16.65
N GLU A 193 24.66 0.02 -16.74
CA GLU A 193 25.53 0.55 -17.79
C GLU A 193 25.16 0.00 -19.17
N GLN A 194 24.89 -1.32 -19.28
CA GLN A 194 24.39 -1.91 -20.51
C GLN A 194 23.04 -1.31 -20.93
N ASN A 195 22.11 -1.13 -20.00
CA ASN A 195 20.83 -0.47 -20.29
C ASN A 195 21.02 0.98 -20.74
N LYS A 196 21.96 1.71 -20.12
CA LYS A 196 22.28 3.10 -20.51
C LYS A 196 22.82 3.14 -21.94
N PHE A 197 23.79 2.29 -22.26
CA PHE A 197 24.36 2.18 -23.60
C PHE A 197 23.30 1.85 -24.66
N LEU A 198 22.42 0.87 -24.39
CA LEU A 198 21.34 0.51 -25.32
C LEU A 198 20.35 1.66 -25.54
N ARG A 199 20.04 2.44 -24.50
CA ARG A 199 19.18 3.63 -24.62
C ARG A 199 19.83 4.71 -25.48
N GLU A 200 21.12 4.97 -25.28
CA GLU A 200 21.86 5.95 -26.09
C GLU A 200 21.93 5.53 -27.57
N MET A 201 22.20 4.26 -27.84
CA MET A 201 22.16 3.68 -29.18
C MET A 201 20.79 3.83 -29.85
N LEU A 202 19.71 3.59 -29.09
CA LEU A 202 18.35 3.74 -29.59
C LEU A 202 18.03 5.20 -29.93
N VAL A 203 18.40 6.16 -29.07
CA VAL A 203 18.19 7.58 -29.32
C VAL A 203 18.91 8.03 -30.59
N ARG A 204 20.20 7.70 -30.73
CA ARG A 204 20.96 8.04 -31.96
C ARG A 204 20.33 7.46 -33.22
N SER A 205 19.81 6.23 -33.15
CA SER A 205 19.12 5.60 -34.27
C SER A 205 17.81 6.31 -34.63
N LEU A 206 17.04 6.73 -33.62
CA LEU A 206 15.81 7.50 -33.82
C LEU A 206 16.10 8.89 -34.41
N ASP A 207 17.12 9.57 -33.92
CA ASP A 207 17.54 10.87 -34.44
C ASP A 207 18.01 10.76 -35.89
N GLY A 208 18.80 9.73 -36.22
CA GLY A 208 19.22 9.44 -37.58
C GLY A 208 18.05 9.14 -38.52
N TYR A 209 17.04 8.40 -38.05
CA TYR A 209 15.82 8.16 -38.83
C TYR A 209 15.01 9.45 -39.06
N GLN A 210 14.89 10.32 -38.05
CA GLN A 210 14.21 11.61 -38.19
C GLN A 210 14.90 12.51 -39.21
N SER A 211 16.23 12.64 -39.12
CA SER A 211 17.03 13.41 -40.09
C SER A 211 16.85 12.88 -41.52
N MET A 212 16.88 11.55 -41.71
CA MET A 212 16.67 10.95 -43.03
C MET A 212 15.25 11.20 -43.57
N LYS A 213 14.23 11.16 -42.69
CA LYS A 213 12.84 11.46 -43.05
C LYS A 213 12.67 12.91 -43.51
N GLU A 214 13.34 13.85 -42.84
CA GLU A 214 13.33 15.27 -43.23
C GLU A 214 13.97 15.47 -44.60
N ARG A 215 15.17 14.90 -44.83
CA ARG A 215 15.85 14.94 -46.14
C ARG A 215 15.00 14.34 -47.26
N LEU A 216 14.29 13.25 -46.99
CA LEU A 216 13.37 12.65 -47.95
C LEU A 216 12.19 13.58 -48.27
N SER A 217 11.63 14.26 -47.26
CA SER A 217 10.56 15.24 -47.45
C SER A 217 11.04 16.44 -48.27
N GLU A 218 12.24 16.94 -48.00
CA GLU A 218 12.86 18.03 -48.75
C GLU A 218 13.10 17.64 -50.21
N ALA A 219 13.68 16.47 -50.45
CA ALA A 219 13.90 15.96 -51.81
C ALA A 219 12.59 15.78 -52.58
N ARG A 220 11.52 15.31 -51.92
CA ARG A 220 10.18 15.25 -52.51
C ARG A 220 9.64 16.64 -52.85
N GLY A 221 9.80 17.62 -51.96
CA GLY A 221 9.41 19.01 -52.22
C GLY A 221 10.15 19.60 -53.44
N LYS A 222 11.47 19.41 -53.51
CA LYS A 222 12.30 19.82 -54.66
C LYS A 222 11.85 19.15 -55.95
N ASN A 223 11.53 17.86 -55.92
CA ASN A 223 11.04 17.11 -57.08
C ASN A 223 9.68 17.65 -57.56
N MET A 224 8.76 17.95 -56.64
CA MET A 224 7.47 18.56 -57.00
C MET A 224 7.63 19.92 -57.68
N VAL A 225 8.54 20.77 -57.18
CA VAL A 225 8.85 22.06 -57.81
C VAL A 225 9.41 21.86 -59.22
N LEU A 226 10.36 20.96 -59.39
CA LEU A 226 10.95 20.66 -60.69
C LEU A 226 9.92 20.14 -61.71
N CYS A 227 9.07 19.20 -61.30
CA CYS A 227 7.99 18.69 -62.15
C CYS A 227 7.03 19.82 -62.55
N GLY A 228 6.69 20.73 -61.62
CA GLY A 228 5.90 21.92 -61.93
C GLY A 228 6.56 22.82 -63.00
N THR A 229 7.86 23.08 -62.89
CA THR A 229 8.61 23.84 -63.90
C THR A 229 8.62 23.13 -65.26
N ILE A 230 8.82 21.81 -65.28
CA ILE A 230 8.80 21.02 -66.52
C ILE A 230 7.41 21.07 -67.18
N ASP A 231 6.33 20.97 -66.40
CA ASP A 231 4.97 21.05 -66.92
C ASP A 231 4.65 22.46 -67.46
N GLU A 232 5.12 23.51 -66.79
CA GLU A 232 5.02 24.89 -67.29
C GLU A 232 5.78 25.08 -68.61
N MET A 233 7.01 24.56 -68.69
CA MET A 233 7.79 24.57 -69.93
C MET A 233 7.06 23.80 -71.04
N ARG A 234 6.56 22.59 -70.75
CA ARG A 234 5.80 21.77 -71.70
C ARG A 234 4.60 22.54 -72.26
N ALA A 235 3.82 23.19 -71.40
CA ALA A 235 2.66 23.98 -71.79
C ALA A 235 3.01 25.13 -72.75
N LYS A 236 4.24 25.67 -72.67
CA LYS A 236 4.74 26.73 -73.57
C LYS A 236 5.34 26.18 -74.87
N ILE A 237 5.98 25.01 -74.84
CA ILE A 237 6.53 24.34 -76.04
C ILE A 237 5.42 23.80 -76.94
N GLU A 238 4.34 23.28 -76.37
CA GLU A 238 3.30 22.60 -77.15
C GLU A 238 2.64 23.50 -78.23
N PRO A 239 2.25 24.76 -77.94
CA PRO A 239 1.80 25.70 -78.96
C PRO A 239 2.87 26.03 -80.00
N SER A 240 4.12 26.26 -79.60
CA SER A 240 5.20 26.63 -80.53
C SER A 240 5.57 25.50 -81.48
N LEU A 241 5.54 24.25 -81.00
CA LEU A 241 5.66 23.06 -81.86
C LEU A 241 4.50 22.97 -82.87
N GLY A 242 3.30 23.36 -82.46
CA GLY A 242 2.16 23.55 -83.34
C GLY A 242 2.43 24.62 -84.42
N ASN A 243 3.02 25.76 -84.05
CA ASN A 243 3.40 26.83 -84.97
C ASN A 243 4.44 26.35 -85.99
N VAL A 244 5.50 25.67 -85.54
CA VAL A 244 6.53 25.08 -86.43
C VAL A 244 5.91 24.08 -87.43
N ARG A 245 4.91 23.32 -87.01
CA ARG A 245 4.19 22.41 -87.91
C ARG A 245 3.38 23.18 -88.97
N ARG A 246 2.73 24.29 -88.62
CA ARG A 246 2.01 25.16 -89.58
C ARG A 246 2.95 25.89 -90.54
N LEU A 247 4.07 26.40 -90.05
CA LEU A 247 5.19 26.95 -90.83
C LEU A 247 5.64 25.98 -91.94
N LYS A 248 5.84 24.71 -91.56
CA LYS A 248 6.20 23.65 -92.51
C LYS A 248 5.15 23.44 -93.61
N GLU A 249 3.88 23.76 -93.34
CA GLU A 249 2.75 23.60 -94.26
C GLU A 249 2.47 24.86 -95.11
N ARG A 250 2.96 26.06 -94.73
CA ARG A 250 2.69 27.34 -95.42
C ARG A 250 3.99 28.08 -95.73
N THR A 251 4.39 28.10 -97.01
CA THR A 251 5.70 28.64 -97.42
C THR A 251 5.70 30.13 -97.80
N VAL A 252 4.60 30.88 -97.61
CA VAL A 252 4.42 32.22 -98.23
C VAL A 252 4.17 33.36 -97.23
N ASP A 253 3.92 33.09 -95.95
CA ASP A 253 3.77 34.13 -94.92
C ASP A 253 4.21 33.56 -93.56
N VAL A 254 5.42 33.93 -93.13
CA VAL A 254 6.20 33.17 -92.12
C VAL A 254 6.56 34.04 -90.91
N ASP A 255 6.43 35.35 -91.04
CA ASP A 255 6.99 36.32 -90.10
C ASP A 255 6.29 36.28 -88.73
N GLU A 256 4.96 36.13 -88.70
CA GLU A 256 4.18 36.06 -87.44
C GLU A 256 4.47 34.78 -86.63
N ASP A 257 4.60 33.63 -87.29
CA ASP A 257 4.95 32.38 -86.60
C ASP A 257 6.43 32.41 -86.13
N ILE A 258 7.33 33.13 -86.82
CA ILE A 258 8.73 33.37 -86.38
C ILE A 258 8.74 34.26 -85.12
N GLU A 259 8.05 35.40 -85.14
CA GLU A 259 7.97 36.31 -83.98
C GLU A 259 7.36 35.60 -82.75
N SER A 260 6.35 34.75 -82.96
CA SER A 260 5.79 33.92 -81.89
C SER A 260 6.82 32.93 -81.31
N LEU A 261 7.70 32.39 -82.14
CA LEU A 261 8.72 31.42 -81.72
C LEU A 261 9.86 32.12 -80.95
N GLU A 262 10.28 33.30 -81.41
CA GLU A 262 11.26 34.16 -80.73
C GLU A 262 10.79 34.52 -79.31
N ASN A 263 9.53 34.92 -79.15
CA ASN A 263 8.94 35.22 -77.84
C ASN A 263 8.98 34.02 -76.87
N VAL A 264 8.79 32.80 -77.40
CA VAL A 264 8.88 31.57 -76.59
C VAL A 264 10.33 31.28 -76.18
N PHE A 265 11.30 31.51 -77.07
CA PHE A 265 12.73 31.35 -76.75
C PHE A 265 13.23 32.37 -75.73
N GLU A 266 12.84 33.64 -75.87
CA GLU A 266 13.12 34.69 -74.86
C GLU A 266 12.54 34.30 -73.49
N HIS A 267 11.32 33.75 -73.48
CA HIS A 267 10.73 33.28 -72.24
C HIS A 267 11.50 32.11 -71.61
N PHE A 268 12.02 31.17 -72.41
CA PHE A 268 12.90 30.10 -71.89
C PHE A 268 14.18 30.65 -71.29
N GLN A 269 14.81 31.63 -71.94
CA GLN A 269 16.01 32.27 -71.44
C GLN A 269 15.77 32.86 -70.05
N THR A 270 14.68 33.60 -69.85
CA THR A 270 14.33 34.15 -68.53
C THR A 270 14.02 33.07 -67.47
N MET A 271 13.43 31.93 -67.86
CA MET A 271 13.17 30.83 -66.93
C MET A 271 14.45 30.11 -66.50
N VAL A 272 15.41 29.93 -67.41
CA VAL A 272 16.73 29.33 -67.11
C VAL A 272 17.52 30.24 -66.17
N GLU A 273 17.59 31.54 -66.47
CA GLU A 273 18.25 32.52 -65.60
C GLU A 273 17.66 32.54 -64.19
N LYS A 274 16.32 32.51 -64.07
CA LYS A 274 15.64 32.45 -62.77
C LYS A 274 15.95 31.16 -62.00
N HIS A 275 16.06 30.02 -62.69
CA HIS A 275 16.39 28.75 -62.06
C HIS A 275 17.83 28.74 -61.53
N ASP A 276 18.79 29.29 -62.29
CA ASP A 276 20.19 29.37 -61.88
C ASP A 276 20.39 30.32 -60.69
N MET A 277 19.65 31.44 -60.64
CA MET A 277 19.61 32.32 -59.48
C MET A 277 19.05 31.62 -58.22
N MET A 278 18.05 30.76 -58.38
CA MET A 278 17.50 29.98 -57.27
C MET A 278 18.44 28.85 -56.82
N GLN A 279 19.23 28.24 -57.71
CA GLN A 279 20.24 27.24 -57.30
C GLN A 279 21.48 27.87 -56.64
N GLY A 280 21.92 29.04 -57.10
CA GLY A 280 23.09 29.75 -56.54
C GLY A 280 22.91 30.23 -55.09
N GLY A 281 21.69 30.59 -54.69
CA GLY A 281 21.40 31.08 -53.33
C GLY A 281 21.44 30.00 -52.23
N PHE A 282 21.22 28.73 -52.57
CA PHE A 282 21.25 27.63 -51.61
C PHE A 282 22.66 27.12 -51.30
N SER A 283 23.62 27.28 -52.22
CA SER A 283 25.02 26.88 -52.00
C SER A 283 25.77 27.81 -51.04
N SER A 284 25.41 29.09 -50.96
CA SER A 284 26.06 30.07 -50.08
C SER A 284 25.64 29.98 -48.60
N VAL A 285 24.54 29.31 -48.27
CA VAL A 285 24.09 29.15 -46.87
C VAL A 285 24.72 27.92 -46.19
N GLN A 286 25.13 26.91 -46.95
CA GLN A 286 25.80 25.73 -46.38
C GLN A 286 27.27 25.97 -46.00
N VAL A 287 27.95 26.94 -46.61
CA VAL A 287 29.35 27.26 -46.26
C VAL A 287 29.46 28.08 -44.97
N ALA A 288 28.41 28.82 -44.57
CA ALA A 288 28.44 29.67 -43.38
C ALA A 288 28.09 28.93 -42.07
N GLN A 289 27.62 27.68 -42.13
CA GLN A 289 27.31 26.89 -40.92
C GLN A 289 28.40 25.87 -40.54
N GLU A 290 29.45 25.71 -41.35
CA GLU A 290 30.54 24.77 -41.08
C GLU A 290 31.77 25.43 -40.43
N GLU A 291 31.87 26.77 -40.41
CA GLU A 291 33.02 27.48 -39.81
C GLU A 291 32.84 27.88 -38.32
N ASP A 292 31.66 27.73 -37.72
CA ASP A 292 31.42 28.09 -36.31
C ASP A 292 31.59 26.92 -35.31
N GLU A 293 31.82 25.67 -35.76
CA GLU A 293 32.04 24.51 -34.86
C GLU A 293 33.52 24.11 -34.68
N GLU A 294 34.48 24.67 -35.41
CA GLU A 294 35.92 24.39 -35.22
C GLU A 294 36.64 25.36 -34.25
N GLY A 295 35.90 26.23 -33.56
CA GLY A 295 36.43 27.31 -32.75
C GLY A 295 36.36 27.16 -31.23
N THR A 296 36.26 25.96 -30.65
CA THR A 296 36.52 25.76 -29.20
C THR A 296 36.98 24.34 -28.87
N SER A 297 38.31 24.16 -28.81
CA SER A 297 38.99 23.16 -27.96
C SER A 297 40.35 23.69 -27.57
#